data_AF-A0A3S9B4H3-F1
#
_entry.id   AF-A0A3S9B4H3-F1
#
_cell.length_a   1.000
_cell.length_b   1.000
_cell.length_c   1.000
_cell.angle_alpha   90.00
_cell.angle_beta   90.00
_cell.angle_gamma   90.00
#
_symmetry.space_group_name_H-M   'P 1'
#
loop_
_entity.id
_entity.type
_entity.pdbx_description
1 polymer ?
#
loop_
_entity_poly.entity_id
_entity_poly.type
_entity_poly.pdbx_seq_one_letter_code
_entity_poly.pdbx_strand_id
1 'polypeptide(L)'
;MTLMEPMIRAMHAALDDAGRADVLLRCPRAVLMKFHHVFMDACGKAQFEAGIEYLIVEQSARHAVLQADGTLPPVMQAGCDMMRLNLVRIVKAAAQARKAEAAIGEGTDAP
;
A
#
# COMPACT_ATOMS: atom_id res chain seq x y z
N MET A 1 8.54 26.64 -1.67
CA MET A 1 7.55 26.11 -0.69
C MET A 1 7.04 24.77 -1.20
N THR A 2 7.67 23.68 -0.78
CA THR A 2 7.27 22.33 -1.17
C THR A 2 6.00 21.97 -0.40
N LEU A 3 4.84 22.11 -1.03
CA LEU A 3 3.61 21.51 -0.50
C LEU A 3 3.86 20.00 -0.41
N MET A 4 4.11 19.49 0.80
CA MET A 4 4.19 18.06 1.04
C MET A 4 2.88 17.45 0.57
N GLU A 5 2.94 16.62 -0.47
CA GLU A 5 1.74 16.02 -1.05
C GLU A 5 1.01 15.19 0.01
N PRO A 6 -0.34 15.26 0.10
CA PRO A 6 -1.11 14.64 1.18
C PRO A 6 -0.78 13.16 1.42
N MET A 7 -0.48 12.42 0.35
CA MET A 7 -0.14 11.00 0.42
C MET A 7 1.21 10.73 1.09
N ILE A 8 2.21 11.62 0.90
CA ILE A 8 3.52 11.50 1.56
C ILE A 8 3.36 11.73 3.06
N ARG A 9 2.58 12.75 3.44
CA ARG A 9 2.26 13.02 4.84
C ARG A 9 1.56 11.82 5.47
N ALA A 10 0.57 11.25 4.79
CA ALA A 10 -0.15 10.08 5.27
C ALA A 10 0.78 8.86 5.43
N MET A 11 1.73 8.66 4.50
CA MET A 11 2.70 7.57 4.58
C MET A 11 3.57 7.66 5.84
N HIS A 12 4.09 8.85 6.14
CA HIS A 12 4.92 9.06 7.33
C HIS A 12 4.13 9.04 8.64
N ALA A 13 2.84 9.40 8.59
CA ALA A 13 1.94 9.38 9.75
C ALA A 13 1.36 7.99 10.04
N ALA A 14 1.49 7.02 9.13
CA ALA A 14 0.98 5.67 9.33
C ALA A 14 1.68 4.99 10.51
N LEU A 15 0.89 4.48 11.46
CA LEU A 15 1.41 3.85 12.68
C LEU A 15 1.79 2.39 12.43
N ASP A 16 1.06 1.69 11.58
CA ASP A 16 1.21 0.26 11.30
C ASP A 16 1.31 -0.03 9.80
N ASP A 17 1.62 -1.27 9.47
CA ASP A 17 1.73 -1.74 8.08
C ASP A 17 0.39 -1.66 7.35
N ALA A 18 -0.73 -1.83 8.06
CA ALA A 18 -2.05 -1.67 7.49
C ALA A 18 -2.32 -0.22 7.04
N GLY A 19 -1.92 0.78 7.83
CA GLY A 19 -1.98 2.19 7.46
C GLY A 19 -1.10 2.50 6.25
N ARG A 20 0.11 1.93 6.18
CA ARG A 20 1.00 2.10 5.02
C ARG A 20 0.43 1.44 3.76
N ALA A 21 -0.10 0.23 3.88
CA ALA A 21 -0.77 -0.48 2.80
C ALA A 21 -1.98 0.32 2.27
N ASP A 22 -2.80 0.88 3.16
CA ASP A 22 -3.94 1.72 2.79
C ASP A 22 -3.50 2.99 2.05
N VAL A 23 -2.43 3.65 2.50
CA VAL A 23 -1.84 4.80 1.79
C VAL A 23 -1.38 4.41 0.40
N LEU A 24 -0.65 3.30 0.24
CA LEU A 24 -0.19 2.81 -1.06
C LEU A 24 -1.35 2.49 -2.00
N LEU A 25 -2.43 1.87 -1.50
CA LEU A 25 -3.63 1.54 -2.28
C LEU A 25 -4.39 2.77 -2.76
N ARG A 26 -4.45 3.84 -1.95
CA ARG A 26 -5.16 5.08 -2.28
C ARG A 26 -4.30 6.09 -3.03
N CYS A 27 -2.99 5.87 -3.10
CA CYS A 27 -2.07 6.83 -3.70
C CYS A 27 -2.29 6.92 -5.22
N PRO A 28 -2.53 8.11 -5.79
CA PRO A 28 -2.59 8.26 -7.23
C PRO A 28 -1.28 7.80 -7.87
N ARG A 29 -1.37 6.97 -8.91
CA ARG A 29 -0.20 6.41 -9.60
C ARG A 29 0.85 7.48 -9.96
N ALA A 30 0.43 8.67 -10.44
CA ALA A 30 1.37 9.75 -10.77
C ALA A 30 2.23 10.18 -9.57
N VAL A 31 1.60 10.34 -8.40
CA VAL A 31 2.27 10.67 -7.13
C VAL A 31 3.20 9.55 -6.70
N LEU A 32 2.70 8.31 -6.73
CA LEU A 32 3.46 7.13 -6.32
C LEU A 32 4.82 7.04 -7.01
N MET A 33 4.92 7.42 -8.29
CA MET A 33 6.21 7.38 -8.99
C MET A 33 7.05 8.63 -8.86
N LYS A 34 6.42 9.82 -8.88
CA LYS A 34 7.17 11.05 -8.67
C LYS A 34 7.95 11.00 -7.35
N PHE A 35 7.40 10.31 -6.35
CA PHE A 35 8.01 10.15 -5.03
C PHE A 35 8.31 8.69 -4.68
N HIS A 36 8.59 7.84 -5.67
CA HIS A 36 8.83 6.41 -5.46
C HIS A 36 9.85 6.14 -4.34
N HIS A 37 11.00 6.82 -4.40
CA HIS A 37 12.05 6.73 -3.38
C HIS A 37 11.57 7.08 -1.97
N VAL A 38 10.65 8.04 -1.82
CA VAL A 38 10.10 8.44 -0.52
C VAL A 38 9.24 7.31 0.06
N PHE A 39 8.39 6.69 -0.77
CA PHE A 39 7.59 5.55 -0.34
C PHE A 39 8.46 4.33 -0.04
N MET A 40 9.48 4.05 -0.85
CA MET A 40 10.46 2.99 -0.61
C MET A 40 11.19 3.17 0.71
N ASP A 41 11.72 4.37 0.97
CA ASP A 41 12.41 4.69 2.22
C ASP A 41 11.48 4.56 3.43
N ALA A 42 10.22 5.00 3.31
CA ALA A 42 9.24 4.88 4.38
C ALA A 42 8.89 3.41 4.69
N CYS A 43 8.70 2.57 3.66
CA CYS A 43 8.50 1.13 3.84
C CYS A 43 9.76 0.47 4.43
N GLY A 44 10.95 0.81 3.93
CA GLY A 44 12.22 0.26 4.42
C GLY A 44 12.48 0.56 5.88
N LYS A 45 12.27 1.81 6.33
CA LYS A 45 12.41 2.21 7.73
C LYS A 45 11.43 1.49 8.66
N ALA A 46 10.24 1.16 8.15
CA ALA A 46 9.22 0.41 8.89
C ALA A 46 9.38 -1.10 8.76
N GLN A 47 10.36 -1.59 7.99
CA GLN A 47 10.52 -3.01 7.65
C GLN A 47 9.26 -3.61 7.00
N PHE A 48 8.50 -2.79 6.26
CA PHE A 48 7.27 -3.20 5.61
C PHE A 48 7.55 -3.80 4.22
N GLU A 49 7.92 -5.08 4.20
CA GLU A 49 8.36 -5.80 2.98
C GLU A 49 7.29 -5.83 1.88
N ALA A 50 6.03 -6.11 2.22
CA ALA A 50 4.95 -6.17 1.23
C ALA A 50 4.74 -4.82 0.50
N GLY A 51 5.00 -3.70 1.18
CA GLY A 51 5.00 -2.37 0.56
C GLY A 51 6.16 -2.17 -0.40
N ILE A 52 7.35 -2.67 -0.06
CA ILE A 52 8.55 -2.62 -0.91
C ILE A 52 8.30 -3.43 -2.20
N GLU A 53 7.82 -4.67 -2.06
CA GLU A 53 7.51 -5.54 -3.20
C GLU A 53 6.48 -4.90 -4.15
N TYR A 54 5.41 -4.33 -3.60
CA TYR A 54 4.41 -3.59 -4.36
C TYR A 54 5.03 -2.45 -5.18
N LEU A 55 5.88 -1.64 -4.55
CA LEU A 55 6.54 -0.49 -5.19
C LEU A 55 7.53 -0.93 -6.29
N ILE A 56 8.25 -2.03 -6.10
CA ILE A 56 9.15 -2.59 -7.11
C ILE A 56 8.37 -3.06 -8.35
N VAL A 57 7.25 -3.76 -8.14
CA VAL A 57 6.44 -4.25 -9.26
C VAL A 57 5.77 -3.10 -10.01
N GLU A 58 5.23 -2.09 -9.32
CA GLU A 58 4.65 -0.90 -9.98
C GLU A 58 5.71 -0.11 -10.76
N GLN A 59 6.94 0.00 -10.26
CA GLN A 59 8.04 0.63 -10.98
C GLN A 59 8.45 -0.19 -12.21
N SER A 60 8.51 -1.52 -12.08
CA SER A 60 8.83 -2.43 -13.19
C SER A 60 7.77 -2.36 -14.28
N ALA A 61 6.49 -2.31 -13.91
CA ALA A 61 5.38 -2.16 -14.83
C ALA A 61 5.47 -0.87 -15.66
N ARG A 62 6.05 0.20 -15.12
CA ARG A 62 6.26 1.44 -15.90
C ARG A 62 7.35 1.36 -16.93
N HIS A 63 8.36 0.55 -16.67
CA HIS A 63 9.45 0.32 -17.61
C HIS A 63 9.15 -0.84 -18.57
N ALA A 64 8.02 -1.52 -18.41
CA ALA A 64 7.63 -2.61 -19.29
C ALA A 64 7.34 -2.09 -20.70
N VAL A 65 7.82 -2.83 -21.70
CA VAL A 65 7.42 -2.62 -23.10
C VAL A 65 5.95 -3.03 -23.23
N LEU A 66 5.13 -2.09 -23.69
CA LEU A 66 3.70 -2.31 -23.88
C LEU A 66 3.44 -3.19 -25.10
N GLN A 67 2.32 -3.88 -25.08
CA GLN A 67 1.81 -4.60 -26.23
C GLN A 67 1.33 -3.62 -27.32
N ALA A 68 1.05 -4.14 -28.51
CA ALA A 68 0.64 -3.32 -29.66
C ALA A 68 -0.64 -2.50 -29.41
N ASP A 69 -1.50 -2.95 -28.49
CA ASP A 69 -2.72 -2.25 -28.07
C ASP A 69 -2.50 -1.26 -26.90
N GLY A 70 -1.26 -1.07 -26.47
CA GLY A 70 -0.90 -0.18 -25.36
C GLY A 70 -1.10 -0.79 -23.97
N THR A 71 -1.40 -2.08 -23.86
CA THR A 71 -1.56 -2.76 -22.56
C THR A 71 -0.24 -3.31 -22.02
N LEU A 72 -0.20 -3.62 -20.72
CA LEU A 72 0.92 -4.31 -20.10
C LEU A 72 0.94 -5.79 -20.53
N PRO A 73 2.13 -6.40 -20.69
CA PRO A 73 2.23 -7.84 -20.86
C PRO A 73 1.46 -8.59 -19.76
N PRO A 74 0.72 -9.68 -20.06
CA PRO A 74 -0.17 -10.34 -19.10
C PRO A 74 0.51 -10.76 -17.80
N VAL A 75 1.77 -11.19 -17.87
CA VAL A 75 2.58 -11.54 -16.68
C VAL A 75 2.81 -10.33 -15.76
N MET A 76 3.04 -9.15 -16.33
CA MET A 76 3.26 -7.93 -15.57
C MET A 76 1.95 -7.41 -14.97
N GLN A 77 0.86 -7.50 -15.74
CA GLN A 77 -0.48 -7.17 -15.25
C GLN A 77 -0.86 -8.06 -14.04
N ALA A 78 -0.68 -9.38 -14.17
CA ALA A 78 -0.91 -10.32 -13.09
C ALA A 78 -0.04 -10.04 -11.85
N GLY A 79 1.23 -9.67 -12.06
CA GLY A 79 2.13 -9.24 -10.97
C GLY A 79 1.60 -8.02 -10.22
N CYS A 80 1.15 -6.99 -10.94
CA CYS A 80 0.56 -5.78 -10.33
C CYS A 80 -0.69 -6.12 -9.51
N ASP A 81 -1.57 -6.95 -10.08
CA ASP A 81 -2.83 -7.32 -9.43
C ASP A 81 -2.59 -8.17 -8.18
N MET A 82 -1.63 -9.10 -8.23
CA MET A 82 -1.23 -9.90 -7.09
C MET A 82 -0.69 -9.04 -5.94
N MET A 83 0.18 -8.07 -6.23
CA MET A 83 0.71 -7.18 -5.20
C MET A 83 -0.38 -6.29 -4.60
N ARG A 84 -1.30 -5.77 -5.42
CA ARG A 84 -2.45 -5.01 -4.94
C ARG A 84 -3.33 -5.86 -4.00
N LEU A 85 -3.59 -7.11 -4.36
CA LEU A 85 -4.37 -8.04 -3.52
C LEU A 85 -3.67 -8.33 -2.18
N ASN A 86 -2.35 -8.44 -2.16
CA ASN A 86 -1.59 -8.62 -0.93
C ASN A 86 -1.79 -7.43 0.03
N LEU A 87 -1.67 -6.19 -0.46
CA LEU A 87 -1.93 -5.00 0.36
C LEU A 87 -3.38 -4.97 0.86
N VAL A 88 -4.37 -5.31 0.01
CA VAL A 88 -5.78 -5.37 0.41
C VAL A 88 -6.01 -6.38 1.54
N ARG A 89 -5.33 -7.54 1.51
CA ARG A 89 -5.42 -8.54 2.58
C ARG A 89 -4.90 -7.99 3.91
N ILE A 90 -3.79 -7.27 3.89
CA ILE A 90 -3.20 -6.65 5.10
C ILE A 90 -4.18 -5.65 5.72
N VAL A 91 -4.74 -4.74 4.90
CA VAL A 91 -5.73 -3.76 5.38
C VAL A 91 -6.96 -4.45 5.97
N LYS A 92 -7.48 -5.47 5.30
CA LYS A 92 -8.67 -6.21 5.76
C LYS A 92 -8.41 -6.98 7.05
N ALA A 93 -7.27 -7.68 7.14
CA ALA A 93 -6.90 -8.44 8.34
C ALA A 93 -6.79 -7.54 9.57
N ALA A 94 -6.15 -6.37 9.43
CA ALA A 94 -6.04 -5.40 10.52
C ALA A 94 -7.41 -4.83 10.92
N ALA A 95 -8.29 -4.55 9.95
CA ALA A 95 -9.65 -4.11 10.25
C ALA A 95 -10.48 -5.17 10.97
N GLN A 96 -10.29 -6.45 10.65
CA GLN A 96 -10.94 -7.57 11.32
C GLN A 96 -10.42 -7.76 12.75
N ALA A 97 -9.11 -7.66 12.97
CA ALA A 97 -8.51 -7.74 14.30
C ALA A 97 -9.06 -6.65 15.24
N ARG A 98 -9.09 -5.39 14.79
CA ARG A 98 -9.66 -4.27 15.57
C ARG A 98 -11.14 -4.47 15.91
N LYS A 99 -11.92 -5.06 15.00
CA LYS A 99 -13.33 -5.39 15.26
C LYS A 99 -13.48 -6.49 16.31
N ALA A 100 -12.63 -7.51 16.25
CA ALA A 100 -12.64 -8.60 17.23
C ALA A 100 -12.26 -8.09 18.63
N GLU A 101 -11.26 -7.22 18.73
CA GLU A 101 -10.85 -6.58 20.00
C GLU A 101 -11.98 -5.73 20.61
N ALA A 102 -12.68 -4.93 19.79
CA ALA A 102 -13.81 -4.11 20.25
C ALA A 102 -14.97 -4.98 20.78
N ALA A 103 -15.27 -6.10 20.12
CA ALA A 103 -16.33 -7.03 20.54
C ALA A 103 -16.03 -7.70 21.90
N ILE A 104 -14.75 -7.83 22.28
CA ILE A 104 -14.35 -8.37 23.59
C ILE A 104 -14.53 -7.30 24.68
N GLY A 105 -14.25 -6.02 24.37
CA GLY A 105 -14.38 -4.91 25.31
C GLY A 105 -15.82 -4.59 25.73
N GLU A 106 -16.80 -4.81 24.85
CA GLU A 106 -18.24 -4.56 25.14
C GLU A 106 -18.88 -5.62 26.06
N GLY A 107 -18.21 -6.75 26.31
CA GLY A 107 -18.74 -7.85 27.13
C GLY A 107 -18.37 -7.83 28.62
N THR A 108 -17.58 -6.85 29.08
CA THR A 108 -17.04 -6.83 30.46
C THR A 108 -17.77 -5.86 31.42
N ASP A 109 -18.69 -5.02 30.91
CA ASP A 109 -19.59 -4.20 31.73
C ASP A 109 -20.97 -4.87 31.82
N ALA A 110 -21.07 -5.96 32.57
CA ALA A 110 -22.35 -6.50 33.04
C ALA A 110 -22.33 -6.53 34.58
N PRO A 111 -23.22 -5.78 35.27
CA PRO A 111 -23.32 -5.79 36.72
C PRO A 111 -23.89 -7.09 37.28
#